data_AF-A0A2D9B7W9-F1
#
_entry.id   AF-A0A2D9B7W9-F1
#
_cell.length_a   1.000
_cell.length_b   1.000
_cell.length_c   1.000
_cell.angle_alpha   90.00
_cell.angle_beta   90.00
_cell.angle_gamma   90.00
#
_symmetry.space_group_name_H-M   'P 1'
#
loop_
_entity.id
_entity.type
_entity.pdbx_description
1 polymer ?
#
loop_
_entity_poly.entity_id
_entity_poly.type
_entity_poly.pdbx_seq_one_letter_code
_entity_poly.pdbx_strand_id
1 'polypeptide(L)' 'MLGLRTTIYKVNDLAKAKVWYEKAFETTPYFDEPFYVGFNIQGYELGL' A
#
# COMPACT_ATOMS: atom_id res chain seq x y z
N MET A 1 -20.46 -0.25 -13.29
CA MET A 1 -20.30 -0.06 -11.84
C MET A 1 -18.84 0.31 -11.60
N LEU A 2 -18.54 1.49 -11.06
CA LEU A 2 -17.17 1.85 -10.67
C LEU A 2 -16.92 1.23 -9.29
N GLY A 3 -16.11 0.16 -9.22
CA GLY A 3 -15.78 -0.52 -7.96
C GLY A 3 -14.98 0.36 -7.01
N LEU A 4 -14.86 -0.07 -5.75
CA LEU A 4 -13.99 0.58 -4.75
C LEU A 4 -12.54 0.54 -5.25
N ARG A 5 -11.92 1.71 -5.45
CA ARG A 5 -10.57 1.83 -6.02
C ARG A 5 -9.47 2.01 -5.00
N THR A 6 -9.83 2.30 -3.75
CA THR A 6 -8.89 2.62 -2.68
C THR A 6 -9.23 1.82 -1.42
N THR A 7 -8.22 1.24 -0.80
CA THR A 7 -8.31 0.63 0.54
C THR A 7 -7.14 1.10 1.38
N ILE A 8 -7.38 1.35 2.67
CA ILE A 8 -6.34 1.76 3.62
C ILE A 8 -6.40 0.82 4.83
N TYR A 9 -5.28 0.15 5.12
CA TYR A 9 -5.17 -0.74 6.27
C TYR A 9 -4.34 -0.10 7.36
N LYS A 10 -4.91 0.04 8.55
CA LYS A 10 -4.16 0.47 9.73
C LYS A 10 -3.23 -0.66 10.16
N VAL A 11 -1.93 -0.40 10.12
CA VAL A 11 -0.89 -1.36 10.56
C VAL A 11 -0.22 -0.87 11.85
N ASN A 12 0.26 -1.82 12.66
CA ASN A 12 0.98 -1.50 13.90
C ASN A 12 2.44 -1.10 13.64
N ASP A 13 3.03 -1.57 12.53
CA ASP A 13 4.42 -1.33 12.15
C ASP A 13 4.49 -1.12 10.64
N LEU A 14 4.59 0.14 10.24
CA LEU A 14 4.54 0.56 8.84
C LEU A 14 5.75 0.09 8.04
N ALA A 15 6.94 0.10 8.65
CA ALA A 15 8.17 -0.33 8.00
C ALA A 15 8.12 -1.83 7.68
N LYS A 16 7.66 -2.66 8.61
CA LYS A 16 7.47 -4.09 8.36
C LYS A 16 6.37 -4.36 7.34
N ALA A 17 5.26 -3.62 7.43
CA ALA A 17 4.15 -3.76 6.49
C ALA A 17 4.62 -3.46 5.06
N LYS A 18 5.29 -2.32 4.84
CA LYS A 18 5.86 -1.96 3.53
C LYS A 18 6.68 -3.09 2.92
N VAL A 19 7.67 -3.62 3.66
CA VAL A 19 8.55 -4.68 3.17
C VAL A 19 7.76 -5.95 2.82
N TRP A 20 6.72 -6.26 3.58
CA TRP A 20 5.85 -7.40 3.29
C TRP A 20 5.04 -7.17 2.01
N TYR A 21 4.42 -6.00 1.86
CA TYR A 21 3.58 -5.65 0.71
C TYR A 21 4.38 -5.48 -0.58
N GLU A 22 5.60 -4.93 -0.50
CA GLU A 22 6.54 -4.87 -1.63
C GLU A 22 6.85 -6.27 -2.17
N LYS A 23 7.07 -7.25 -1.27
CA LYS A 23 7.33 -8.64 -1.65
C LYS A 23 6.07 -9.35 -2.15
N ALA A 24 4.92 -9.07 -1.53
CA ALA A 24 3.66 -9.72 -1.88
C ALA A 24 3.16 -9.31 -3.28
N PHE A 25 3.38 -8.05 -3.66
CA PHE A 25 2.92 -7.49 -4.93
C PHE A 25 4.04 -7.26 -5.94
N GLU A 26 5.29 -7.55 -5.58
CA GLU A 26 6.49 -7.31 -6.40
C GLU A 26 6.53 -5.86 -6.95
N THR A 27 6.01 -4.93 -6.16
CA THR A 27 5.74 -3.54 -6.56
C THR A 27 6.29 -2.60 -5.51
N THR A 28 7.06 -1.61 -5.92
CA THR A 28 7.54 -0.55 -5.03
C THR A 28 6.42 0.45 -4.75
N PRO A 29 6.29 0.96 -3.50
CA PRO A 29 5.32 2.00 -3.20
C PRO A 29 5.62 3.26 -4.02
N TYR A 30 4.56 3.97 -4.44
CA TYR A 30 4.71 5.28 -5.09
C TYR A 30 4.88 6.40 -4.07
N PHE A 31 4.54 6.14 -2.81
CA PHE A 31 4.66 7.07 -1.69
C PHE A 31 5.14 6.31 -0.45
N ASP A 32 6.17 6.82 0.23
CA ASP A 32 6.81 6.15 1.36
C ASP A 32 7.29 7.21 2.37
N GLU A 33 6.47 7.46 3.38
CA GLU A 33 6.79 8.35 4.50
C GLU A 33 6.56 7.60 5.83
N PRO A 34 7.17 8.06 6.95
CA PRO A 34 7.05 7.39 8.25
C PRO A 34 5.61 7.24 8.78
N PHE A 35 4.67 7.99 8.22
CA PHE A 35 3.26 8.03 8.61
C PHE A 35 2.30 7.43 7.57
N TYR A 36 2.76 7.14 6.35
CA TYR A 36 1.91 6.62 5.29
C TYR A 36 2.72 5.96 4.18
N VAL A 37 2.27 4.79 3.71
CA VAL A 37 2.82 4.15 2.51
C VAL A 37 1.69 3.90 1.52
N GLY A 38 1.91 4.30 0.27
CA GLY A 38 0.95 4.17 -0.82
C GLY A 38 1.47 3.28 -1.94
N PHE A 39 0.65 2.31 -2.36
CA PHE A 39 0.90 1.44 -3.50
C PHE A 39 -0.14 1.66 -4.60
N ASN A 40 0.31 1.53 -5.85
CA ASN A 40 -0.57 1.39 -7.01
C ASN A 40 -0.48 -0.06 -7.49
N ILE A 41 -1.52 -0.84 -7.21
CA ILE A 41 -1.62 -2.25 -7.59
C ILE A 41 -2.59 -2.35 -8.77
N GLN A 42 -2.07 -2.43 -9.99
CA GLN A 42 -2.86 -2.54 -11.22
C GLN A 42 -3.98 -1.47 -11.35
N GLY A 43 -3.72 -0.24 -10.92
CA GLY A 43 -4.69 0.86 -10.96
C GLY A 43 -5.59 0.98 -9.73
N TYR A 44 -5.36 0.17 -8.69
CA TYR A 44 -5.99 0.29 -7.38
C TYR A 44 -5.00 0.86 -6.36
N GLU A 45 -5.50 1.71 -5.48
CA GLU A 45 -4.73 2.31 -4.40
C GLU A 45 -4.81 1.44 -3.14
N LEU A 46 -3.63 1.11 -2.62
CA LEU A 46 -3.47 0.43 -1.34
C LEU A 46 -2.64 1.33 -0.42
N GLY A 47 -3.28 1.87 0.62
CA GLY A 47 -2.64 2.64 1.68
C GLY A 47 -2.37 1.79 2.91
N LEU A 48 -1.24 2.05 3.57
CA LEU A 48 -0.83 1.44 4.84
C LEU A 48 -0.50 2.53 5.87
#